data_AF-A0A2D6M1F3-F1
#
_entry.id   AF-A0A2D6M1F3-F1
#
_cell.length_a   1.000
_cell.length_b   1.000
_cell.length_c   1.000
_cell.angle_alpha   90.00
_cell.angle_beta   90.00
_cell.angle_gamma   90.00
#
_symmetry.space_group_name_H-M   'P 1'
#
loop_
_entity.id
_entity.type
_entity.pdbx_description
1 polymer ?
#
loop_
_entity_poly.entity_id
_entity_poly.type
_entity_poly.pdbx_seq_one_letter_code
_entity_poly.pdbx_strand_id
1 'polypeptide(L)'
;MRKKIGFLIRRIAGSILDMDDTTVPYEQLEILNDFLSKHQFDLNQADLNILMRELKRKHMVDSISIIDTNGELVISSEGNGKKEASLASYLMGYIDSELATPESVLIKGNNSWFMVFPFNDQTYIIRAQASLSNTELKALARELESFKVGNSG
;
A
#
# COMPACT_ATOMS: atom_id res chain seq x y z
N MET A 1 1.27 -35.39 11.93
CA MET A 1 0.74 -34.02 12.17
C MET A 1 0.13 -33.31 10.95
N ARG A 2 0.35 -33.74 9.69
CA ARG A 2 -0.18 -33.06 8.48
C ARG A 2 -1.69 -33.21 8.19
N LYS A 3 -2.40 -34.14 8.84
CA LYS A 3 -3.84 -34.40 8.59
C LYS A 3 -4.80 -33.38 9.23
N LYS A 4 -4.36 -32.60 10.23
CA LYS A 4 -5.23 -31.66 10.97
C LYS A 4 -5.46 -30.34 10.21
N ILE A 5 -4.48 -29.88 9.44
CA ILE A 5 -4.56 -28.63 8.67
C ILE A 5 -5.53 -28.76 7.50
N GLY A 6 -5.50 -29.88 6.77
CA GLY A 6 -6.43 -30.14 5.66
C GLY A 6 -7.90 -30.23 6.10
N PHE A 7 -8.15 -30.64 7.36
CA PHE A 7 -9.50 -30.66 7.93
C PHE A 7 -9.97 -29.24 8.28
N LEU A 8 -9.09 -28.38 8.80
CA LEU A 8 -9.41 -26.98 9.07
C LEU A 8 -9.73 -26.22 7.78
N ILE A 9 -8.90 -26.39 6.75
CA ILE A 9 -9.09 -25.74 5.44
C ILE A 9 -10.40 -26.21 4.78
N ARG A 10 -10.71 -27.51 4.83
CA ARG A 10 -11.99 -28.03 4.29
C ARG A 10 -13.20 -27.50 5.04
N ARG A 11 -13.10 -27.33 6.37
CA ARG A 11 -14.21 -26.83 7.18
C ARG A 11 -14.47 -25.35 6.93
N ILE A 12 -13.41 -24.56 6.72
CA ILE A 12 -13.53 -23.14 6.35
C ILE A 12 -14.07 -23.00 4.92
N ALA A 13 -13.53 -23.76 3.96
CA ALA A 13 -14.02 -23.74 2.58
C ALA A 13 -15.49 -24.20 2.47
N GLY A 14 -15.89 -25.21 3.23
CA GLY A 14 -17.29 -25.65 3.29
C GLY A 14 -18.20 -24.58 3.90
N SER A 15 -17.77 -23.94 4.99
CA SER A 15 -18.55 -22.86 5.60
C SER A 15 -18.65 -21.60 4.74
N ILE A 16 -17.68 -21.35 3.86
CA ILE A 16 -17.70 -20.25 2.89
C ILE A 16 -18.59 -20.59 1.68
N LEU A 17 -18.60 -21.85 1.25
CA LEU A 17 -19.42 -22.34 0.13
C LEU A 17 -20.90 -22.51 0.51
N ASP A 18 -21.21 -22.83 1.77
CA ASP A 18 -22.59 -22.98 2.25
C ASP A 18 -23.29 -21.62 2.52
N MET A 19 -22.57 -20.49 2.45
CA MET A 19 -23.13 -19.14 2.56
C MET A 19 -23.44 -18.53 1.17
N ASP A 20 -23.99 -19.34 0.27
CA ASP A 20 -24.41 -18.94 -1.09
C ASP A 20 -25.79 -18.26 -1.06
N ASP A 21 -25.85 -17.08 -0.41
CA ASP A 21 -26.95 -16.13 -0.63
C ASP A 21 -26.36 -14.79 -1.11
N THR A 22 -26.63 -14.49 -2.38
CA THR A 22 -25.90 -13.56 -3.23
C THR A 22 -26.35 -12.10 -3.06
N THR A 23 -26.30 -11.60 -1.82
CA THR A 23 -26.35 -10.16 -1.55
C THR A 23 -25.02 -9.76 -0.94
N VAL A 24 -24.23 -9.03 -1.72
CA VAL A 24 -22.84 -8.56 -1.49
C VAL A 24 -22.37 -8.79 -0.05
N PRO A 25 -21.42 -9.72 0.19
CA PRO A 25 -21.22 -10.24 1.53
C PRO A 25 -20.29 -9.33 2.33
N TYR A 26 -20.84 -8.20 2.78
CA TYR A 26 -20.13 -7.23 3.62
C TYR A 26 -19.53 -7.90 4.85
N GLU A 27 -20.26 -8.83 5.48
CA GLU A 27 -19.78 -9.58 6.65
C GLU A 27 -18.62 -10.52 6.31
N GLN A 28 -18.63 -11.16 5.14
CA GLN A 28 -17.51 -12.03 4.72
C GLN A 28 -16.27 -11.21 4.35
N LEU A 29 -16.46 -10.05 3.72
CA LEU A 29 -15.39 -9.09 3.47
C LEU A 29 -14.85 -8.50 4.77
N GLU A 30 -15.70 -8.27 5.77
CA GLU A 30 -15.31 -7.77 7.09
C GLU A 30 -14.54 -8.84 7.87
N ILE A 31 -14.97 -10.11 7.84
CA ILE A 31 -14.22 -11.24 8.41
C ILE A 31 -12.89 -11.44 7.68
N LEU A 32 -12.86 -11.29 6.36
CA LEU A 32 -11.62 -11.37 5.59
C LEU A 32 -10.67 -10.21 5.94
N ASN A 33 -11.18 -8.98 6.06
CA ASN A 33 -10.40 -7.82 6.47
C ASN A 33 -9.92 -7.93 7.92
N ASP A 34 -10.76 -8.46 8.82
CA ASP A 34 -10.40 -8.78 10.21
C ASP A 34 -9.33 -9.87 10.26
N PHE A 35 -9.42 -10.88 9.39
CA PHE A 35 -8.41 -11.92 9.27
C PHE A 35 -7.09 -11.37 8.71
N LEU A 36 -7.15 -10.58 7.64
CA LEU A 36 -5.97 -9.95 7.02
C LEU A 36 -5.29 -8.96 7.97
N SER A 37 -6.05 -8.17 8.72
CA SER A 37 -5.49 -7.24 9.72
C SER A 37 -4.85 -7.94 10.92
N LYS A 38 -5.24 -9.20 11.21
CA LYS A 38 -4.72 -10.00 12.33
C LYS A 38 -3.56 -10.93 11.94
N HIS A 39 -3.33 -11.18 10.66
CA HIS A 39 -2.28 -12.08 10.18
C HIS A 39 -1.13 -11.28 9.57
N GLN A 40 0.01 -11.31 10.24
CA GLN A 40 1.25 -10.72 9.75
C GLN A 40 1.80 -11.55 8.59
N PHE A 41 2.00 -10.92 7.44
CA PHE A 41 2.72 -11.52 6.32
C PHE A 41 4.19 -11.11 6.42
N ASP A 42 5.07 -12.07 6.74
CA ASP A 42 6.51 -11.88 6.57
C ASP A 42 6.81 -11.91 5.06
N LEU A 43 6.77 -10.74 4.44
CA LEU A 43 6.98 -10.60 3.01
C LEU A 43 8.47 -10.63 2.72
N ASN A 44 8.92 -11.71 2.08
CA ASN A 44 10.22 -11.71 1.42
C ASN A 44 10.21 -10.72 0.23
N GLN A 45 11.39 -10.43 -0.30
CA GLN A 45 11.55 -9.47 -1.40
C GLN A 45 10.77 -9.86 -2.68
N ALA A 46 10.58 -11.17 -2.94
CA ALA A 46 9.83 -11.64 -4.11
C ALA A 46 8.32 -11.39 -3.95
N ASP A 47 7.78 -11.65 -2.76
CA ASP A 47 6.37 -11.43 -2.44
C ASP A 47 6.03 -9.94 -2.40
N LEU A 48 6.96 -9.12 -1.89
CA LEU A 48 6.84 -7.66 -1.97
C LEU A 48 6.77 -7.19 -3.43
N ASN A 49 7.62 -7.70 -4.32
CA ASN A 49 7.57 -7.32 -5.74
C ASN A 49 6.25 -7.71 -6.41
N ILE A 50 5.69 -8.87 -6.05
CA ILE A 50 4.37 -9.31 -6.54
C ILE A 50 3.29 -8.36 -6.02
N LEU A 51 3.30 -8.05 -4.72
CA LEU A 51 2.36 -7.12 -4.10
C LEU A 51 2.41 -5.74 -4.78
N MET A 52 3.60 -5.18 -4.95
CA MET A 52 3.79 -3.87 -5.60
C MET A 52 3.25 -3.88 -7.03
N ARG A 53 3.45 -4.97 -7.77
CA ARG A 53 2.90 -5.13 -9.12
C ARG A 53 1.37 -5.17 -9.13
N GLU A 54 0.76 -5.93 -8.22
CA GLU A 54 -0.71 -6.01 -8.14
C GLU A 54 -1.34 -4.70 -7.67
N LEU A 55 -0.72 -3.99 -6.72
CA LEU A 55 -1.18 -2.67 -6.28
C LEU A 55 -1.07 -1.63 -7.39
N LYS A 56 0.05 -1.60 -8.12
CA LYS A 56 0.20 -0.77 -9.33
C LYS A 56 -0.93 -0.99 -10.33
N ARG A 57 -1.23 -2.26 -10.62
CA ARG A 57 -2.29 -2.64 -11.55
C ARG A 57 -3.67 -2.26 -11.04
N LYS A 58 -3.97 -2.49 -9.75
CA LYS A 58 -5.26 -2.21 -9.12
C LYS A 58 -5.56 -0.71 -9.08
N HIS A 59 -4.58 0.10 -8.69
CA HIS A 59 -4.73 1.56 -8.54
C HIS A 59 -4.36 2.33 -9.82
N MET A 60 -4.02 1.64 -10.91
CA MET A 60 -3.59 2.22 -12.18
C MET A 60 -2.44 3.23 -12.04
N VAL A 61 -1.46 2.90 -11.20
CA VAL A 61 -0.28 3.73 -10.94
C VAL A 61 0.96 3.13 -11.61
N ASP A 62 1.86 4.00 -12.08
CA ASP A 62 3.08 3.65 -12.78
C ASP A 62 4.18 3.20 -11.79
N SER A 63 4.34 3.94 -10.70
CA SER A 63 5.31 3.64 -9.64
C SER A 63 4.82 4.00 -8.25
N ILE A 64 5.32 3.27 -7.27
CA ILE A 64 5.11 3.50 -5.84
C ILE A 64 6.49 3.42 -5.18
N SER A 65 6.88 4.49 -4.50
CA SER A 65 8.10 4.58 -3.70
C SER A 65 7.72 5.07 -2.30
N ILE A 66 8.44 4.60 -1.28
CA ILE A 66 8.15 4.91 0.13
C ILE A 66 9.45 5.29 0.81
N ILE A 67 9.43 6.42 1.50
CA ILE A 67 10.55 6.91 2.29
C ILE A 67 10.17 6.97 3.77
N ASP A 68 11.16 6.79 4.64
CA ASP A 68 10.99 6.95 6.08
C ASP A 68 10.98 8.44 6.50
N THR A 69 10.89 8.71 7.80
CA THR A 69 10.95 10.07 8.35
C THR A 69 12.29 10.77 8.14
N ASN A 70 13.36 10.02 7.86
CA ASN A 70 14.68 10.56 7.57
C ASN A 70 14.87 10.87 6.08
N GLY A 71 13.88 10.55 5.25
CA GLY A 71 13.94 10.69 3.80
C GLY A 71 14.72 9.58 3.11
N GLU A 72 15.01 8.47 3.79
CA GLU A 72 15.65 7.29 3.24
C GLU A 72 14.64 6.40 2.52
N LEU A 73 15.04 5.84 1.37
CA LEU A 73 14.19 4.97 0.58
C LEU A 73 14.02 3.61 1.25
N VAL A 74 12.78 3.28 1.63
CA VAL A 74 12.41 1.98 2.22
C VAL A 74 12.00 0.99 1.15
N ILE A 75 11.11 1.41 0.22
CA ILE A 75 10.58 0.55 -0.83
C ILE A 75 10.50 1.36 -2.12
N SER A 76 10.79 0.71 -3.26
CA SER A 76 10.53 1.25 -4.59
C SER A 76 10.07 0.13 -5.50
N SER A 77 8.98 0.35 -6.21
CA SER A 77 8.54 -0.58 -7.26
C SER A 77 9.40 -0.49 -8.53
N GLU A 78 10.21 0.56 -8.68
CA GLU A 78 10.99 0.86 -9.88
C GLU A 78 12.47 1.19 -9.57
N GLY A 79 13.33 1.17 -10.59
CA GLY A 79 14.77 1.41 -10.44
C GLY A 79 15.18 2.86 -10.13
N ASN A 80 14.26 3.82 -10.16
CA ASN A 80 14.52 5.25 -10.00
C ASN A 80 14.16 5.81 -8.60
N GLY A 81 13.74 4.95 -7.65
CA GLY A 81 13.23 5.36 -6.35
C GLY A 81 14.16 6.27 -5.53
N LYS A 82 15.49 6.12 -5.63
CA LYS A 82 16.44 6.98 -4.89
C LYS A 82 16.36 8.46 -5.32
N LYS A 83 16.20 8.71 -6.63
CA LYS A 83 16.07 10.07 -7.15
C LYS A 83 14.73 10.68 -6.74
N GLU A 84 13.68 9.87 -6.77
CA GLU A 84 12.33 10.28 -6.35
C GLU A 84 12.26 10.60 -4.85
N ALA A 85 12.86 9.74 -4.02
CA ALA A 85 13.02 9.94 -2.59
C ALA A 85 13.68 11.28 -2.28
N SER A 86 14.86 11.52 -2.87
CA SER A 86 15.59 12.76 -2.65
C SER A 86 14.79 13.99 -3.09
N LEU A 87 14.13 13.94 -4.25
CA LEU A 87 13.25 15.02 -4.72
C LEU A 87 12.07 15.27 -3.77
N ALA A 88 11.40 14.21 -3.32
CA ALA A 88 10.26 14.29 -2.41
C ALA A 88 10.67 14.88 -1.05
N SER A 89 11.80 14.45 -0.49
CA SER A 89 12.32 14.98 0.77
C SER A 89 12.64 16.48 0.67
N TYR A 90 13.31 16.92 -0.40
CA TYR A 90 13.59 18.34 -0.61
C TYR A 90 12.31 19.15 -0.81
N LEU A 91 11.36 18.62 -1.58
CA LEU A 91 10.08 19.29 -1.85
C LEU A 91 9.24 19.46 -0.58
N MET A 92 9.09 18.38 0.20
CA MET A 92 8.34 18.41 1.46
C MET A 92 9.02 19.31 2.47
N GLY A 93 10.36 19.24 2.60
CA GLY A 93 11.11 20.12 3.51
C GLY A 93 10.99 21.60 3.14
N TYR A 94 11.01 21.93 1.85
CA TYR A 94 10.79 23.31 1.39
C TYR A 94 9.37 23.81 1.68
N ILE A 95 8.36 22.98 1.43
CA ILE A 95 6.96 23.36 1.71
C ILE A 95 6.74 23.51 3.21
N ASP A 96 7.30 22.63 4.03
CA ASP A 96 7.19 22.71 5.49
C ASP A 96 7.91 23.94 6.07
N SER A 97 9.00 24.39 5.44
CA SER A 97 9.71 25.60 5.88
C SER A 97 9.02 26.92 5.49
N GLU A 98 8.33 26.95 4.35
CA GLU A 98 7.74 28.17 3.79
C GLU A 98 6.22 28.27 4.01
N LEU A 99 5.54 27.14 4.19
CA LEU A 99 4.09 27.01 4.32
C LEU A 99 3.76 26.13 5.53
N ALA A 100 2.47 25.77 5.68
CA ALA A 100 2.06 24.74 6.63
C ALA A 100 2.28 23.34 6.04
N THR A 101 2.52 22.36 6.91
CA THR A 101 2.71 20.95 6.53
C THR A 101 1.57 20.47 5.62
N PRO A 102 1.85 20.09 4.36
CA PRO A 102 0.80 19.77 3.39
C PRO A 102 0.27 18.35 3.63
N GLU A 103 -1.05 18.16 3.46
CA GLU A 103 -1.63 16.79 3.45
C GLU A 103 -1.15 15.95 2.27
N SER A 104 -0.86 16.61 1.15
CA SER A 104 -0.46 15.99 -0.11
C SER A 104 0.07 17.05 -1.07
N VAL A 105 1.06 16.70 -1.88
CA VAL A 105 1.63 17.53 -2.93
C VAL A 105 1.48 16.82 -4.26
N LEU A 106 0.77 17.44 -5.19
CA LEU A 106 0.50 16.87 -6.51
C LEU A 106 1.13 17.77 -7.58
N ILE A 107 2.07 17.22 -8.34
CA ILE A 107 2.77 17.92 -9.42
C ILE A 107 2.43 17.25 -10.74
N LYS A 108 1.80 17.99 -11.65
CA LYS A 108 1.56 17.54 -13.02
C LYS A 108 2.81 17.75 -13.88
N GLY A 109 3.45 16.66 -14.28
CA GLY A 109 4.50 16.66 -15.31
C GLY A 109 3.93 16.53 -16.71
N ASN A 110 4.82 16.42 -17.71
CA ASN A 110 4.42 16.39 -19.13
C ASN A 110 3.45 15.24 -19.46
N ASN A 111 3.67 14.03 -18.90
CA ASN A 111 2.86 12.84 -19.18
C ASN A 111 2.45 12.04 -17.93
N SER A 112 2.78 12.53 -16.74
CA SER A 112 2.43 11.84 -15.49
C SER A 112 2.34 12.81 -14.33
N TRP A 113 1.58 12.40 -13.33
CA TRP A 113 1.51 13.03 -12.02
C TRP A 113 2.61 12.47 -11.13
N PHE A 114 3.21 13.36 -10.36
CA PHE A 114 4.10 13.04 -9.26
C PHE A 114 3.41 13.49 -7.99
N MET A 115 3.04 12.53 -7.14
CA MET A 115 2.20 12.77 -5.97
C MET A 115 2.96 12.32 -4.74
N VAL A 116 3.10 13.20 -3.77
CA VAL A 116 3.81 12.96 -2.51
C VAL A 116 2.83 13.21 -1.37
N PHE A 117 2.72 12.29 -0.42
CA PHE A 117 1.87 12.51 0.74
C PHE A 117 2.42 11.79 1.97
N PRO A 118 2.37 12.42 3.15
CA PRO A 118 2.64 11.74 4.40
C PRO A 118 1.49 10.79 4.76
N PHE A 119 1.83 9.61 5.27
CA PHE A 119 0.88 8.66 5.84
C PHE A 119 1.55 7.88 6.97
N ASN A 120 1.05 8.04 8.21
CA ASN A 120 1.72 7.60 9.43
C ASN A 120 3.17 8.15 9.48
N ASP A 121 4.14 7.32 9.85
CA ASP A 121 5.56 7.69 9.97
C ASP A 121 6.35 7.52 8.65
N GLN A 122 5.67 7.58 7.52
CA GLN A 122 6.26 7.40 6.19
C GLN A 122 5.73 8.41 5.19
N THR A 123 6.53 8.71 4.17
CA THR A 123 6.11 9.51 3.03
C THR A 123 6.01 8.62 1.79
N TYR A 124 4.86 8.67 1.15
CA TYR A 124 4.53 7.90 -0.03
C TYR A 124 4.68 8.76 -1.27
N ILE A 125 5.30 8.18 -2.30
CA ILE A 125 5.57 8.83 -3.58
C ILE A 125 4.95 7.97 -4.66
N ILE A 126 3.97 8.53 -5.38
CA ILE A 126 3.20 7.83 -6.40
C ILE A 126 3.38 8.54 -7.74
N ARG A 127 3.65 7.76 -8.79
CA ARG A 127 3.50 8.24 -10.18
C ARG A 127 2.34 7.54 -10.85
N ALA A 128 1.54 8.31 -11.59
CA ALA A 128 0.46 7.78 -12.40
C ALA A 128 0.15 8.71 -13.57
N GLN A 129 -0.51 8.21 -14.60
CA GLN A 129 -0.97 9.04 -15.73
C GLN A 129 -2.13 9.97 -15.33
N ALA A 130 -2.92 9.58 -14.34
CA ALA A 130 -4.01 10.38 -13.77
C ALA A 130 -3.66 10.84 -12.34
N SER A 131 -4.25 11.95 -11.92
CA SER A 131 -4.18 12.37 -10.52
C SER A 131 -5.06 11.47 -9.67
N LEU A 132 -4.54 10.99 -8.56
CA LEU A 132 -5.33 10.32 -7.53
C LEU A 132 -5.81 11.36 -6.51
N SER A 133 -7.03 11.18 -6.02
CA SER A 133 -7.56 11.94 -4.88
C SER A 133 -6.86 11.55 -3.58
N ASN A 134 -6.92 12.41 -2.56
CA ASN A 134 -6.37 12.09 -1.24
C ASN A 134 -6.99 10.83 -0.61
N THR A 135 -8.25 10.53 -0.93
CA THR A 135 -8.90 9.29 -0.49
C THR A 135 -8.26 8.07 -1.15
N GLU A 136 -7.98 8.11 -2.44
CA GLU A 136 -7.32 7.02 -3.17
C GLU A 136 -5.86 6.84 -2.73
N LEU A 137 -5.13 7.94 -2.53
CA LEU A 137 -3.76 7.92 -2.00
C LEU A 137 -3.73 7.26 -0.61
N LYS A 138 -4.61 7.68 0.30
CA LYS A 138 -4.73 7.08 1.64
C LYS A 138 -5.19 5.62 1.59
N ALA A 139 -6.06 5.24 0.65
CA ALA A 139 -6.47 3.85 0.47
C ALA A 139 -5.30 2.96 0.02
N LEU A 140 -4.51 3.42 -0.96
CA LEU A 140 -3.29 2.75 -1.41
C LEU A 140 -2.28 2.58 -0.28
N ALA A 141 -2.06 3.62 0.53
CA ALA A 141 -1.15 3.54 1.68
C ALA A 141 -1.65 2.56 2.76
N ARG A 142 -2.96 2.56 3.07
CA ARG A 142 -3.56 1.58 4.01
C ARG A 142 -3.38 0.15 3.54
N GLU A 143 -3.58 -0.10 2.25
CA GLU A 143 -3.34 -1.43 1.68
C GLU A 143 -1.88 -1.83 1.85
N LEU A 144 -0.92 -0.95 1.54
CA LEU A 144 0.51 -1.23 1.74
C LEU A 144 0.86 -1.48 3.21
N GLU A 145 0.39 -0.65 4.13
CA GLU A 145 0.65 -0.82 5.57
C GLU A 145 0.07 -2.13 6.11
N SER A 146 -1.09 -2.57 5.62
CA SER A 146 -1.67 -3.86 6.03
C SER A 146 -0.76 -5.06 5.76
N PHE A 147 0.18 -4.92 4.81
CA PHE A 147 1.19 -5.92 4.49
C PHE A 147 2.55 -5.69 5.17
N LYS A 148 2.81 -4.50 5.72
CA LYS A 148 4.10 -4.12 6.34
C LYS A 148 4.21 -4.40 7.84
N VAL A 149 3.10 -4.50 8.58
CA VAL A 149 3.05 -4.61 10.05
C VAL A 149 3.63 -5.94 10.61
N GLY A 150 4.51 -6.60 9.87
CA GLY A 150 5.31 -7.76 10.27
C GLY A 150 6.81 -7.50 10.52
N ASN A 151 7.36 -6.30 10.27
CA ASN A 151 8.82 -6.03 10.34
C ASN A 151 9.27 -5.08 11.47
N SER A 152 8.52 -5.00 12.57
CA SER A 152 8.95 -4.26 13.77
C SER A 152 9.08 -5.22 14.95
N GLY A 153 10.24 -5.90 15.03
CA GLY A 153 10.60 -6.82 16.10
C GLY A 153 11.81 -7.66 15.78
#